data_AF-A0A1F9UL71-F1
#
_entry.id   AF-A0A1F9UL71-F1
#
_cell.length_a   1.000
_cell.length_b   1.000
_cell.length_c   1.000
_cell.angle_alpha   90.00
_cell.angle_beta   90.00
_cell.angle_gamma   90.00
#
_symmetry.space_group_name_H-M   'P 1'
#
loop_
_entity.id
_entity.type
_entity.pdbx_description
1 polymer ?
#
loop_
_entity_poly.entity_id
_entity_poly.type
_entity_poly.pdbx_seq_one_letter_code
_entity_poly.pdbx_strand_id
1 'polypeptide(L)'
;MFGFDGVETVILSALVTEDPLLLIGRSGTGKTFLLNSLSEALGLSHRHYNASLISFDDLVGFPFPDEAQATVKFLETPATVWGAESVLIDEISRCKPEHQNRLFSLIHERRIQGISLPKLRFRWAAMNPCGGDKTSVEDYTGSEPLDPALGDRFALFVRAADWDELGQEERLSIADPAGEGVASDDGGSLRGQVEAWRREFLRRVESCPVDITAYSTAAVTLLNNAKVRISPRRARLLSRSLLAASIVAGKTEEAVFRQVLMCSLPHETWGAEVSAEAVAAAHRAAWDSVTLTGGRKWVHAFHLEKDLSAKLALLLRHCPDPDSGTQAVEQLLAGEPKERAAAFAFAVYAGAVQGRLPVGAEGVNDLGKVAGPILTVDGTVTWQERLNQKDTQHPEIARYAKVLAGLKGARLERARQFFNWCLASATVPRDPAALEREIEACVSLIREAAKR
;
A
#
# COMPACT_ATOMS: atom_id res chain seq x y z
N MET A 1 -28.54 10.96 -5.13
CA MET A 1 -27.53 11.35 -4.12
C MET A 1 -26.38 11.98 -4.87
N PHE A 2 -25.81 13.08 -4.39
CA PHE A 2 -24.86 13.89 -5.14
C PHE A 2 -23.52 13.96 -4.41
N GLY A 3 -22.41 14.20 -5.13
CA GLY A 3 -21.07 14.30 -4.53
C GLY A 3 -20.32 12.97 -4.36
N PHE A 4 -20.86 11.85 -4.84
CA PHE A 4 -20.22 10.53 -4.76
C PHE A 4 -19.94 9.88 -6.13
N ASP A 5 -20.31 10.52 -7.24
CA ASP A 5 -20.18 9.98 -8.60
C ASP A 5 -18.74 9.59 -8.91
N GLY A 6 -17.79 10.43 -8.49
CA GLY A 6 -16.37 10.16 -8.64
C GLY A 6 -15.98 8.84 -8.01
N VAL A 7 -16.50 8.50 -6.83
CA VAL A 7 -16.14 7.34 -5.97
C VAL A 7 -17.15 6.19 -6.03
N GLU A 8 -18.17 6.28 -6.89
CA GLU A 8 -19.26 5.31 -6.97
C GLU A 8 -18.74 3.89 -7.22
N THR A 9 -17.83 3.71 -8.18
CA THR A 9 -17.23 2.41 -8.49
C THR A 9 -16.56 1.78 -7.27
N VAL A 10 -15.91 2.59 -6.42
CA VAL A 10 -15.25 2.12 -5.18
C VAL A 10 -16.30 1.67 -4.15
N ILE A 11 -17.38 2.44 -3.97
CA ILE A 11 -18.47 2.09 -3.05
C ILE A 11 -19.13 0.78 -3.50
N LEU A 12 -19.48 0.66 -4.78
CA LEU A 12 -20.05 -0.56 -5.35
C LEU A 12 -19.10 -1.76 -5.20
N SER A 13 -17.79 -1.55 -5.35
CA SER A 13 -16.78 -2.59 -5.11
C SER A 13 -16.77 -3.08 -3.66
N ALA A 14 -16.97 -2.18 -2.69
CA ALA A 14 -17.12 -2.57 -1.28
C ALA A 14 -18.37 -3.42 -1.06
N LEU A 15 -19.48 -3.13 -1.75
CA LEU A 15 -20.69 -3.96 -1.71
C LEU A 15 -20.46 -5.34 -2.31
N VAL A 16 -19.75 -5.43 -3.43
CA VAL A 16 -19.43 -6.70 -4.11
C VAL A 16 -18.54 -7.59 -3.23
N THR A 17 -17.49 -7.02 -2.63
CA THR A 17 -16.57 -7.76 -1.76
C THR A 17 -17.20 -8.15 -0.42
N GLU A 18 -18.17 -7.36 0.05
CA GLU A 18 -18.64 -7.32 1.44
C GLU A 18 -17.49 -7.08 2.44
N ASP A 19 -16.40 -6.42 2.04
CA ASP A 19 -15.37 -6.00 2.98
C ASP A 19 -15.78 -4.67 3.66
N PRO A 20 -15.23 -4.32 4.85
CA PRO A 20 -15.71 -3.13 5.56
C PRO A 20 -15.37 -1.84 4.83
N LEU A 21 -16.33 -0.92 4.80
CA LEU A 21 -16.22 0.41 4.19
C LEU A 21 -16.22 1.47 5.28
N LEU A 22 -15.30 2.44 5.21
CA LEU A 22 -15.27 3.60 6.08
C LEU A 22 -15.46 4.87 5.24
N LEU A 23 -16.46 5.68 5.59
CA LEU A 23 -16.65 7.02 5.01
C LEU A 23 -15.97 8.07 5.90
N ILE A 24 -15.21 8.97 5.29
CA ILE A 24 -14.51 10.06 5.96
C ILE A 24 -15.01 11.38 5.39
N GLY A 25 -15.39 12.34 6.23
CA GLY A 25 -15.80 13.66 5.76
C GLY A 25 -16.36 14.50 6.89
N ARG A 26 -16.50 15.82 6.68
CA ARG A 26 -17.03 16.73 7.70
C ARG A 26 -18.48 16.40 8.07
N SER A 27 -18.94 16.88 9.21
CA SER A 27 -20.35 16.75 9.59
C SER A 27 -21.25 17.38 8.52
N GLY A 28 -22.37 16.72 8.17
CA GLY A 28 -23.30 17.22 7.14
C GLY A 28 -23.00 16.80 5.69
N THR A 29 -21.90 16.09 5.42
CA THR A 29 -21.51 15.60 4.07
C THR A 29 -22.32 14.39 3.54
N GLY A 30 -23.47 14.08 4.13
CA GLY A 30 -24.35 13.01 3.64
C GLY A 30 -23.87 11.56 3.84
N LYS A 31 -22.80 11.30 4.61
CA LYS A 31 -22.26 9.94 4.87
C LYS A 31 -23.31 8.95 5.41
N THR A 32 -23.98 9.34 6.49
CA THR A 32 -25.01 8.51 7.15
C THR A 32 -26.20 8.31 6.24
N PHE A 33 -26.59 9.35 5.50
CA PHE A 33 -27.66 9.28 4.50
C PHE A 33 -27.31 8.27 3.38
N LEU A 34 -26.09 8.31 2.83
CA LEU A 34 -25.60 7.32 1.86
C LEU A 34 -25.76 5.88 2.32
N LEU A 35 -25.28 5.59 3.51
CA LEU A 35 -25.26 4.22 4.02
C LEU A 35 -26.68 3.73 4.36
N ASN A 36 -27.55 4.60 4.87
CA ASN A 36 -28.96 4.27 5.09
C ASN A 36 -29.69 4.02 3.76
N SER A 37 -29.54 4.91 2.78
CA SER A 37 -30.12 4.76 1.44
C SER A 37 -29.66 3.48 0.74
N LEU A 38 -28.38 3.13 0.83
CA LEU A 38 -27.86 1.86 0.31
C LEU A 38 -28.51 0.66 1.00
N SER A 39 -28.76 0.76 2.31
CA SER A 39 -29.42 -0.33 3.03
C SER A 39 -30.89 -0.52 2.64
N GLU A 40 -31.60 0.58 2.38
CA GLU A 40 -32.97 0.58 1.87
C GLU A 40 -33.03 -0.01 0.45
N ALA A 41 -32.19 0.48 -0.46
CA ALA A 41 -32.12 0.00 -1.85
C ALA A 41 -31.78 -1.50 -1.95
N LEU A 42 -30.94 -1.99 -1.03
CA LEU A 42 -30.57 -3.41 -0.97
C LEU A 42 -31.60 -4.26 -0.20
N GLY A 43 -32.60 -3.65 0.45
CA GLY A 43 -33.64 -4.32 1.22
C GLY A 43 -33.11 -5.09 2.43
N LEU A 44 -32.11 -4.54 3.12
CA LEU A 44 -31.38 -5.23 4.20
C LEU A 44 -32.00 -5.00 5.57
N SER A 45 -31.87 -5.99 6.45
CA SER A 45 -32.06 -5.80 7.89
C SER A 45 -30.94 -4.92 8.46
N HIS A 46 -31.17 -3.59 8.47
CA HIS A 46 -30.19 -2.58 8.87
C HIS A 46 -30.18 -2.30 10.38
N ARG A 47 -28.98 -2.07 10.92
CA ARG A 47 -28.77 -1.48 12.23
C ARG A 47 -27.83 -0.28 12.14
N HIS A 48 -28.31 0.87 12.61
CA HIS A 48 -27.55 2.09 12.71
C HIS A 48 -27.24 2.40 14.18
N TYR A 49 -25.96 2.54 14.49
CA TYR A 49 -25.46 2.83 15.82
C TYR A 49 -24.57 4.06 15.80
N ASN A 50 -24.81 5.00 16.71
CA ASN A 50 -23.86 6.09 16.96
C ASN A 50 -22.82 5.62 17.99
N ALA A 51 -21.55 5.57 17.58
CA ALA A 51 -20.45 5.07 18.41
C ALA A 51 -20.19 5.89 19.68
N SER A 52 -20.56 7.18 19.69
CA SER A 52 -20.37 8.06 20.86
C SER A 52 -21.38 7.79 21.97
N LEU A 53 -22.55 7.23 21.64
CA LEU A 53 -23.65 7.00 22.58
C LEU A 53 -23.86 5.52 22.91
N ILE A 54 -23.39 4.61 22.06
CA ILE A 54 -23.71 3.19 22.18
C ILE A 54 -23.04 2.53 23.39
N SER A 55 -23.84 1.87 24.22
CA SER A 55 -23.34 0.90 25.19
C SER A 55 -23.21 -0.48 24.56
N PHE A 56 -22.32 -1.32 25.09
CA PHE A 56 -22.15 -2.66 24.55
C PHE A 56 -23.38 -3.56 24.78
N ASP A 57 -24.14 -3.27 25.84
CA ASP A 57 -25.38 -3.97 26.15
C ASP A 57 -26.48 -3.64 25.12
N ASP A 58 -26.45 -2.45 24.50
CA ASP A 58 -27.36 -2.10 23.41
C ASP A 58 -27.12 -2.93 22.13
N LEU A 59 -25.87 -3.36 21.91
CA LEU A 59 -25.50 -4.20 20.77
C LEU A 59 -25.98 -5.65 20.95
N VAL A 60 -25.77 -6.20 22.15
CA VAL A 60 -25.93 -7.64 22.43
C VAL A 60 -27.30 -7.95 23.05
N GLY A 61 -27.90 -7.00 23.76
CA GLY A 61 -29.05 -7.23 24.62
C GLY A 61 -28.66 -7.67 26.02
N PHE A 62 -29.66 -7.89 26.87
CA PHE A 62 -29.46 -8.15 28.29
C PHE A 62 -29.33 -9.66 28.57
N PRO A 63 -28.31 -10.10 29.34
CA PRO A 63 -28.18 -11.50 29.71
C PRO A 63 -29.34 -11.91 30.63
N PHE A 64 -30.03 -12.98 30.26
CA PHE A 64 -31.15 -13.55 30.99
C PHE A 64 -30.93 -15.06 31.14
N PRO A 65 -31.00 -15.61 32.37
CA PRO A 65 -30.87 -17.04 32.57
C PRO A 65 -32.05 -17.76 31.91
N ASP A 66 -31.75 -18.83 31.19
CA ASP A 66 -32.80 -19.68 30.61
C ASP A 66 -33.69 -20.28 31.71
N GLU A 67 -34.90 -20.71 31.37
CA GLU A 67 -35.88 -21.25 32.35
C GLU A 67 -35.32 -22.41 33.19
N ALA A 68 -34.39 -23.18 32.61
CA ALA A 68 -33.69 -24.27 33.28
C ALA A 68 -32.43 -23.85 34.08
N GLN A 69 -32.09 -22.55 34.11
CA GLN A 69 -30.87 -21.95 34.70
C GLN A 69 -29.54 -22.58 34.25
N ALA A 70 -29.54 -23.38 33.19
CA ALA A 70 -28.36 -24.09 32.70
C ALA A 70 -27.52 -23.26 31.71
N THR A 71 -28.13 -22.26 31.06
CA THR A 71 -27.46 -21.40 30.07
C THR A 71 -27.91 -19.95 30.22
N VAL A 72 -27.06 -19.00 29.82
CA VAL A 72 -27.40 -17.58 29.71
C VAL A 72 -27.80 -17.30 28.27
N LYS A 73 -29.01 -16.78 28.06
CA LYS A 73 -29.49 -16.28 26.76
C LYS A 73 -29.44 -14.76 26.78
N PHE A 74 -29.34 -14.12 25.61
CA PHE A 74 -29.48 -12.66 25.51
C PHE A 74 -30.91 -12.32 25.10
N LEU A 75 -31.53 -11.38 25.82
CA LEU A 75 -32.81 -10.82 25.42
C LEU A 75 -32.59 -9.87 24.25
N GLU A 76 -32.89 -10.35 23.05
CA GLU A 76 -32.78 -9.59 21.82
C GLU A 76 -33.84 -8.49 21.78
N THR A 77 -33.44 -7.28 21.38
CA THR A 77 -34.36 -6.19 21.06
C THR A 77 -34.27 -5.87 19.57
N PRO A 78 -35.24 -5.16 18.97
CA PRO A 78 -35.11 -4.68 17.60
C PRO A 78 -33.88 -3.80 17.35
N ALA A 79 -33.23 -3.28 18.40
CA ALA A 79 -31.98 -2.52 18.27
C ALA A 79 -30.73 -3.41 18.30
N THR A 80 -30.81 -4.64 18.80
CA THR A 80 -29.64 -5.54 18.88
C THR A 80 -29.14 -5.96 17.50
N VAL A 81 -27.87 -6.33 17.45
CA VAL A 81 -27.15 -6.70 16.21
C VAL A 81 -27.59 -8.07 15.67
N TRP A 82 -28.33 -8.84 16.46
CA TRP A 82 -28.79 -10.16 16.08
C TRP A 82 -29.73 -10.09 14.86
N GLY A 83 -29.47 -10.95 13.88
CA GLY A 83 -30.22 -10.99 12.63
C GLY A 83 -29.97 -9.83 11.66
N ALA A 84 -29.05 -8.91 11.97
CA ALA A 84 -28.68 -7.82 11.06
C ALA A 84 -27.92 -8.33 9.84
N GLU A 85 -28.22 -7.76 8.68
CA GLU A 85 -27.50 -7.99 7.42
C GLU A 85 -26.51 -6.87 7.11
N SER A 86 -26.79 -5.65 7.60
CA SER A 86 -25.89 -4.51 7.55
C SER A 86 -25.83 -3.80 8.90
N VAL A 87 -24.63 -3.35 9.26
CA VAL A 87 -24.39 -2.50 10.43
C VAL A 87 -23.65 -1.24 10.01
N LEU A 88 -24.16 -0.09 10.45
CA LEU A 88 -23.51 1.22 10.37
C LEU A 88 -23.06 1.66 11.77
N ILE A 89 -21.76 1.87 11.93
CA ILE A 89 -21.16 2.53 13.09
C ILE A 89 -20.85 3.99 12.72
N ASP A 90 -21.75 4.91 13.07
CA ASP A 90 -21.56 6.34 12.84
C ASP A 90 -20.69 6.97 13.94
N GLU A 91 -20.01 8.06 13.59
CA GLU A 91 -19.10 8.80 14.47
C GLU A 91 -18.05 7.92 15.19
N ILE A 92 -17.47 6.92 14.51
CA ILE A 92 -16.52 5.97 15.14
C ILE A 92 -15.28 6.66 15.75
N SER A 93 -14.91 7.85 15.26
CA SER A 93 -13.82 8.65 15.83
C SER A 93 -14.21 9.37 17.13
N ARG A 94 -15.49 9.49 17.49
CA ARG A 94 -15.91 10.21 18.70
C ARG A 94 -15.92 9.37 19.98
N CYS A 95 -15.68 8.06 19.88
CA CYS A 95 -15.62 7.19 21.05
C CYS A 95 -14.18 6.94 21.50
N LYS A 96 -13.99 6.67 22.80
CA LYS A 96 -12.66 6.41 23.37
C LYS A 96 -12.04 5.15 22.74
N PRO A 97 -10.70 5.06 22.66
CA PRO A 97 -10.02 3.91 22.05
C PRO A 97 -10.46 2.53 22.59
N GLU A 98 -10.76 2.42 23.88
CA GLU A 98 -11.27 1.18 24.48
C GLU A 98 -12.61 0.72 23.89
N HIS A 99 -13.50 1.66 23.55
CA HIS A 99 -14.78 1.35 22.91
C HIS A 99 -14.60 1.01 21.43
N GLN A 100 -13.73 1.74 20.72
CA GLN A 100 -13.33 1.40 19.34
C GLN A 100 -12.84 -0.04 19.24
N ASN A 101 -12.02 -0.47 20.21
CA ASN A 101 -11.48 -1.83 20.25
C ASN A 101 -12.55 -2.91 20.44
N ARG A 102 -13.67 -2.62 21.11
CA ARG A 102 -14.77 -3.61 21.24
C ARG A 102 -15.48 -3.88 19.92
N LEU A 103 -15.44 -2.92 18.99
CA LEU A 103 -16.06 -3.04 17.67
C LEU A 103 -15.21 -3.84 16.69
N PHE A 104 -13.96 -4.20 17.05
CA PHE A 104 -13.03 -4.96 16.21
C PHE A 104 -13.60 -6.26 15.65
N SER A 105 -14.15 -7.10 16.53
CA SER A 105 -14.70 -8.40 16.14
C SER A 105 -15.95 -8.24 15.29
N LEU A 106 -16.74 -7.19 15.53
CA LEU A 106 -17.94 -6.91 14.75
C LEU A 106 -17.58 -6.49 13.32
N ILE A 107 -16.68 -5.50 13.20
CA ILE A 107 -16.27 -4.93 11.91
C ILE A 107 -15.48 -5.95 11.07
N HIS A 108 -14.55 -6.70 11.68
CA HIS A 108 -13.65 -7.56 10.92
C HIS A 108 -14.11 -9.02 10.84
N GLU A 109 -14.51 -9.59 11.97
CA GLU A 109 -14.72 -11.03 12.11
C GLU A 109 -16.19 -11.44 11.96
N ARG A 110 -17.11 -10.48 11.84
CA ARG A 110 -18.57 -10.71 11.88
C ARG A 110 -18.96 -11.46 13.16
N ARG A 111 -18.39 -11.03 14.29
CA ARG A 111 -18.57 -11.65 15.60
C ARG A 111 -18.81 -10.61 16.68
N ILE A 112 -19.64 -10.97 17.65
CA ILE A 112 -19.84 -10.19 18.88
C ILE A 112 -19.71 -11.13 20.08
N GLN A 113 -18.89 -10.78 21.08
CA GLN A 113 -18.53 -11.67 22.20
C GLN A 113 -18.06 -13.08 21.76
N GLY A 114 -17.39 -13.18 20.59
CA GLY A 114 -16.95 -14.46 20.03
C GLY A 114 -18.06 -15.26 19.30
N ILE A 115 -19.32 -14.83 19.38
CA ILE A 115 -20.46 -15.45 18.69
C ILE A 115 -20.52 -14.94 17.26
N SER A 116 -20.69 -15.85 16.29
CA SER A 116 -20.76 -15.51 14.86
C SER A 116 -22.11 -14.90 14.47
N LEU A 117 -22.06 -13.89 13.61
CA LEU A 117 -23.20 -13.23 12.98
C LEU A 117 -23.27 -13.66 11.50
N PRO A 118 -23.82 -14.84 11.18
CA PRO A 118 -23.74 -15.41 9.82
C PRO A 118 -24.50 -14.60 8.77
N LYS A 119 -25.53 -13.85 9.19
CA LYS A 119 -26.31 -12.97 8.31
C LYS A 119 -25.63 -11.62 8.05
N LEU A 120 -24.65 -11.23 8.88
CA LEU A 120 -24.01 -9.92 8.76
C LEU A 120 -23.07 -9.91 7.54
N ARG A 121 -23.47 -9.16 6.51
CA ARG A 121 -22.75 -9.03 5.24
C ARG A 121 -21.96 -7.74 5.22
N PHE A 122 -22.66 -6.62 5.42
CA PHE A 122 -22.10 -5.27 5.25
C PHE A 122 -21.76 -4.65 6.61
N ARG A 123 -20.51 -4.18 6.74
CA ARG A 123 -20.05 -3.47 7.93
C ARG A 123 -19.51 -2.13 7.49
N TRP A 124 -20.25 -1.09 7.84
CA TRP A 124 -19.93 0.26 7.45
C TRP A 124 -19.62 1.08 8.69
N ALA A 125 -18.75 2.07 8.50
CA ALA A 125 -18.50 3.07 9.51
C ALA A 125 -18.39 4.44 8.86
N ALA A 126 -18.63 5.49 9.66
CA ALA A 126 -18.40 6.86 9.26
C ALA A 126 -17.63 7.60 10.35
N MET A 127 -16.69 8.46 9.94
CA MET A 127 -15.91 9.29 10.84
C MET A 127 -15.70 10.69 10.28
N ASN A 128 -15.37 11.61 11.19
CA ASN A 128 -14.82 12.90 10.81
C ASN A 128 -13.30 12.76 10.60
N PRO A 129 -12.69 13.55 9.70
CA PRO A 129 -11.26 13.50 9.45
C PRO A 129 -10.46 13.82 10.72
N CYS A 130 -9.32 13.13 10.89
CA CYS A 130 -8.41 13.37 12.00
C CYS A 130 -7.46 14.51 11.63
N GLY A 131 -7.58 15.64 12.34
CA GLY A 131 -6.81 16.85 12.04
C GLY A 131 -7.57 17.76 11.10
N GLY A 132 -8.38 18.66 11.66
CA GLY A 132 -8.75 19.87 10.93
C GLY A 132 -7.49 20.71 10.70
N ASP A 133 -7.47 21.48 9.61
CA ASP A 133 -6.49 22.53 9.41
C ASP A 133 -6.28 23.30 10.72
N LYS A 134 -5.03 23.45 11.16
CA LYS A 134 -4.65 24.29 12.32
C LYS A 134 -4.95 25.79 12.11
N THR A 135 -5.77 26.12 11.11
CA THR A 135 -6.16 27.48 10.70
C THR A 135 -7.66 27.73 10.82
N SER A 136 -8.51 26.70 10.98
CA SER A 136 -9.94 26.87 11.27
C SER A 136 -10.19 26.81 12.79
N VAL A 137 -10.94 27.78 13.30
CA VAL A 137 -11.33 27.94 14.72
C VAL A 137 -12.14 26.74 15.27
N GLU A 138 -12.56 25.84 14.38
CA GLU A 138 -13.18 24.56 14.70
C GLU A 138 -12.10 23.46 14.80
N ASP A 139 -11.30 23.48 15.86
CA ASP A 139 -10.73 22.22 16.33
C ASP A 139 -11.93 21.28 16.56
N TYR A 140 -11.97 20.13 15.89
CA TYR A 140 -12.89 19.05 16.21
C TYR A 140 -12.50 18.46 17.58
N THR A 141 -12.66 19.25 18.64
CA THR A 141 -12.56 18.85 20.04
C THR A 141 -13.51 17.67 20.25
N GLY A 142 -12.95 16.45 20.28
CA GLY A 142 -13.70 15.20 20.46
C GLY A 142 -13.59 14.17 19.33
N SER A 143 -12.82 14.40 18.26
CA SER A 143 -12.50 13.35 17.28
C SER A 143 -11.15 12.70 17.60
N GLU A 144 -11.19 11.48 18.11
CA GLU A 144 -10.04 10.65 18.41
C GLU A 144 -9.57 9.90 17.14
N PRO A 145 -8.25 9.80 16.89
CA PRO A 145 -7.72 8.98 15.82
C PRO A 145 -8.06 7.51 16.02
N LEU A 146 -8.30 6.79 14.92
CA LEU A 146 -8.45 5.34 14.97
C LEU A 146 -7.11 4.69 15.29
N ASP A 147 -7.14 3.61 16.07
CA ASP A 147 -5.97 2.73 16.20
C ASP A 147 -5.53 2.22 14.81
N PRO A 148 -4.23 2.26 14.46
CA PRO A 148 -3.76 1.80 13.15
C PRO A 148 -4.13 0.34 12.82
N ALA A 149 -4.26 -0.53 13.82
CA ALA A 149 -4.72 -1.90 13.65
C ALA A 149 -6.24 -2.00 13.38
N LEU A 150 -7.04 -0.99 13.77
CA LEU A 150 -8.45 -0.83 13.41
C LEU A 150 -8.61 -0.29 12.01
N GLY A 151 -7.90 0.79 11.68
CA GLY A 151 -7.83 1.29 10.30
C GLY A 151 -7.44 0.17 9.34
N ASP A 152 -6.44 -0.65 9.68
CA ASP A 152 -5.99 -1.75 8.80
C ASP A 152 -7.04 -2.85 8.52
N ARG A 153 -8.19 -2.87 9.22
CA ARG A 153 -9.26 -3.86 9.04
C ARG A 153 -10.37 -3.42 8.08
N PHE A 154 -10.48 -2.13 7.79
CA PHE A 154 -11.35 -1.62 6.73
C PHE A 154 -10.68 -1.84 5.37
N ALA A 155 -11.41 -2.23 4.33
CA ALA A 155 -10.82 -2.42 3.01
C ALA A 155 -10.70 -1.10 2.24
N LEU A 156 -11.74 -0.27 2.32
CA LEU A 156 -11.87 0.96 1.55
C LEU A 156 -12.24 2.14 2.45
N PHE A 157 -11.65 3.30 2.13
CA PHE A 157 -11.81 4.60 2.74
C PHE A 157 -12.27 5.57 1.67
N VAL A 158 -13.50 6.05 1.78
CA VAL A 158 -14.08 6.96 0.80
C VAL A 158 -14.27 8.31 1.45
N ARG A 159 -13.67 9.34 0.84
CA ARG A 159 -13.90 10.73 1.25
C ARG A 159 -15.23 11.20 0.67
N ALA A 160 -16.09 11.73 1.53
CA ALA A 160 -17.27 12.45 1.11
C ALA A 160 -16.86 13.89 0.75
N ALA A 161 -17.30 14.35 -0.42
CA ALA A 161 -17.03 15.72 -0.87
C ALA A 161 -17.72 16.74 0.04
N ASP A 162 -17.02 17.83 0.34
CA ASP A 162 -17.60 19.00 1.02
C ASP A 162 -18.13 20.03 0.01
N TRP A 163 -18.89 21.03 0.49
CA TRP A 163 -19.58 22.01 -0.36
C TRP A 163 -18.68 22.65 -1.43
N ASP A 164 -17.43 22.98 -1.07
CA ASP A 164 -16.46 23.62 -1.95
C ASP A 164 -15.95 22.71 -3.09
N GLU A 165 -16.05 21.39 -2.92
CA GLU A 165 -15.59 20.38 -3.88
C GLU A 165 -16.69 19.99 -4.89
N LEU A 166 -17.95 20.34 -4.60
CA LEU A 166 -19.11 20.01 -5.43
C LEU A 166 -19.28 20.94 -6.63
N GLY A 167 -19.75 20.38 -7.75
CA GLY A 167 -20.15 21.13 -8.93
C GLY A 167 -21.41 21.97 -8.70
N GLN A 168 -21.67 22.94 -9.59
CA GLN A 168 -22.84 23.83 -9.46
C GLN A 168 -24.17 23.06 -9.52
N GLU A 169 -24.28 22.06 -10.40
CA GLU A 169 -25.48 21.22 -10.54
C GLU A 169 -25.74 20.38 -9.28
N GLU A 170 -24.70 19.81 -8.69
CA GLU A 170 -24.78 19.06 -7.43
C GLU A 170 -25.21 19.95 -6.27
N ARG A 171 -24.63 21.14 -6.15
CA ARG A 171 -25.01 22.14 -5.12
C ARG A 171 -26.47 22.54 -5.23
N LEU A 172 -26.96 22.79 -6.44
CA LEU A 172 -28.38 23.11 -6.67
C LEU A 172 -29.28 21.95 -6.28
N SER A 173 -28.88 20.72 -6.61
CA SER A 173 -29.66 19.52 -6.31
C SER A 173 -29.69 19.18 -4.81
N ILE A 174 -28.60 19.46 -4.08
CA ILE A 174 -28.55 19.33 -2.61
C ILE A 174 -29.36 20.43 -1.93
N ALA A 175 -29.36 21.64 -2.48
CA ALA A 175 -30.13 22.77 -1.95
C ALA A 175 -31.64 22.65 -2.19
N ASP A 176 -32.09 21.72 -3.05
CA ASP A 176 -33.50 21.49 -3.32
C ASP A 176 -34.16 20.68 -2.19
N PRO A 177 -35.10 21.28 -1.42
CA PRO A 177 -35.78 20.59 -0.32
C PRO A 177 -36.80 19.53 -0.79
N ALA A 178 -37.13 19.48 -2.09
CA ALA A 178 -38.15 18.56 -2.60
C ALA A 178 -37.78 17.06 -2.48
N GLY A 179 -36.51 16.75 -2.20
CA GLY A 179 -36.02 15.37 -2.05
C GLY A 179 -36.00 14.81 -0.63
N GLU A 180 -36.41 15.58 0.39
CA GLU A 180 -36.32 15.14 1.79
C GLU A 180 -37.32 14.01 2.09
N GLY A 181 -36.83 12.88 2.60
CA GLY A 181 -37.66 11.76 3.04
C GLY A 181 -38.15 10.80 1.95
N VAL A 182 -37.66 10.93 0.71
CA VAL A 182 -37.95 9.96 -0.36
C VAL A 182 -37.21 8.65 -0.08
N ALA A 183 -37.96 7.54 0.05
CA ALA A 183 -37.39 6.21 0.22
C ALA A 183 -36.47 5.86 -0.95
N SER A 184 -35.30 5.30 -0.67
CA SER A 184 -34.31 4.95 -1.69
C SER A 184 -34.60 3.59 -2.34
N ASP A 185 -35.86 3.31 -2.68
CA ASP A 185 -36.28 2.06 -3.32
C ASP A 185 -36.22 2.19 -4.84
N ASP A 186 -35.29 1.48 -5.46
CA ASP A 186 -35.08 1.43 -6.91
C ASP A 186 -35.76 0.22 -7.57
N GLY A 187 -36.68 -0.44 -6.87
CA GLY A 187 -37.33 -1.67 -7.33
C GLY A 187 -36.42 -2.89 -7.32
N GLY A 188 -35.31 -2.84 -6.57
CA GLY A 188 -34.32 -3.93 -6.45
C GLY A 188 -33.32 -4.01 -7.60
N SER A 189 -33.20 -2.96 -8.41
CA SER A 189 -32.24 -2.89 -9.52
C SER A 189 -30.80 -3.00 -9.01
N LEU A 190 -30.42 -2.18 -8.03
CA LEU A 190 -29.10 -2.18 -7.40
C LEU A 190 -28.81 -3.53 -6.76
N ARG A 191 -29.78 -4.09 -6.03
CA ARG A 191 -29.65 -5.42 -5.42
C ARG A 191 -29.33 -6.48 -6.46
N GLY A 192 -30.08 -6.52 -7.56
CA GLY A 192 -29.87 -7.48 -8.64
C GLY A 192 -28.49 -7.34 -9.29
N GLN A 193 -28.03 -6.10 -9.51
CA GLN A 193 -26.71 -5.82 -10.07
C GLN A 193 -25.58 -6.23 -9.12
N VAL A 194 -25.66 -5.86 -7.84
CA VAL A 194 -24.66 -6.25 -6.83
C VAL A 194 -24.59 -7.77 -6.67
N GLU A 195 -25.73 -8.48 -6.70
CA GLU A 195 -25.75 -9.94 -6.66
C GLU A 195 -25.12 -10.57 -7.92
N ALA A 196 -25.33 -9.98 -9.10
CA ALA A 196 -24.68 -10.42 -10.34
C ALA A 196 -23.16 -10.23 -10.29
N TRP A 197 -22.68 -9.04 -9.94
CA TRP A 197 -21.25 -8.76 -9.77
C TRP A 197 -20.61 -9.62 -8.68
N ARG A 198 -21.31 -9.86 -7.58
CA ARG A 198 -20.82 -10.72 -6.50
C ARG A 198 -20.65 -12.16 -6.94
N ARG A 199 -21.58 -12.72 -7.72
CA ARG A 199 -21.43 -14.07 -8.30
C ARG A 199 -20.19 -14.16 -9.19
N GLU A 200 -19.92 -13.11 -9.97
CA GLU A 200 -18.70 -13.03 -10.78
C GLU A 200 -17.44 -12.96 -9.91
N PHE A 201 -17.46 -12.09 -8.89
CA PHE A 201 -16.36 -11.91 -7.96
C PHE A 201 -15.98 -13.20 -7.24
N LEU A 202 -16.97 -13.90 -6.68
CA LEU A 202 -16.74 -15.17 -5.98
C LEU A 202 -16.15 -16.25 -6.90
N ARG A 203 -16.49 -16.25 -8.19
CA ARG A 203 -15.91 -17.18 -9.17
C ARG A 203 -14.44 -16.87 -9.47
N ARG A 204 -14.06 -15.58 -9.47
CA ARG A 204 -12.70 -15.13 -9.84
C ARG A 204 -11.76 -14.93 -8.66
N VAL A 205 -12.27 -14.76 -7.44
CA VAL A 205 -11.42 -14.40 -6.28
C VAL A 205 -10.46 -15.52 -5.88
N GLU A 206 -10.82 -16.79 -6.08
CA GLU A 206 -9.94 -17.93 -5.82
C GLU A 206 -8.78 -18.02 -6.83
N SER A 207 -8.99 -17.52 -8.06
CA SER A 207 -8.00 -17.43 -9.12
C SER A 207 -7.93 -15.99 -9.64
N CYS A 208 -7.50 -15.10 -8.75
CA CYS A 208 -7.42 -13.66 -9.05
C CYS A 208 -6.47 -13.43 -10.26
N PRO A 209 -6.85 -12.59 -11.24
CA PRO A 209 -6.00 -12.28 -12.39
C PRO A 209 -4.58 -11.87 -11.97
N VAL A 210 -3.59 -12.41 -12.68
CA VAL A 210 -2.16 -12.18 -12.39
C VAL A 210 -1.84 -10.69 -12.43
N ASP A 211 -2.43 -9.94 -13.36
CA ASP A 211 -2.22 -8.48 -13.47
C ASP A 211 -2.68 -7.73 -12.20
N ILE A 212 -3.81 -8.12 -11.59
CA ILE A 212 -4.30 -7.47 -10.38
C ILE A 212 -3.36 -7.72 -9.20
N THR A 213 -2.91 -8.97 -9.04
CA THR A 213 -1.99 -9.34 -7.97
C THR A 213 -0.61 -8.72 -8.18
N ALA A 214 -0.09 -8.70 -9.42
CA ALA A 214 1.16 -8.05 -9.77
C ALA A 214 1.13 -6.54 -9.52
N TYR A 215 0.08 -5.86 -9.95
CA TYR A 215 -0.12 -4.43 -9.65
C TYR A 215 -0.14 -4.19 -8.13
N SER A 216 -0.91 -4.98 -7.38
CA SER A 216 -1.03 -4.82 -5.93
C SER A 216 0.33 -5.00 -5.25
N THR A 217 1.09 -6.02 -5.62
CA THR A 217 2.43 -6.28 -5.08
C THR A 217 3.41 -5.17 -5.43
N ALA A 218 3.41 -4.69 -6.67
CA ALA A 218 4.28 -3.60 -7.10
C ALA A 218 3.96 -2.29 -6.35
N ALA A 219 2.69 -1.90 -6.30
CA ALA A 219 2.24 -0.68 -5.62
C ALA A 219 2.60 -0.70 -4.12
N VAL A 220 2.30 -1.80 -3.43
CA VAL A 220 2.61 -1.97 -1.99
C VAL A 220 4.11 -1.94 -1.73
N THR A 221 4.91 -2.59 -2.59
CA THR A 221 6.37 -2.58 -2.47
C THR A 221 6.92 -1.16 -2.62
N LEU A 222 6.47 -0.43 -3.64
CA LEU A 222 6.91 0.94 -3.91
C LEU A 222 6.49 1.91 -2.80
N LEU A 223 5.27 1.81 -2.28
CA LEU A 223 4.81 2.63 -1.15
C LEU A 223 5.64 2.36 0.10
N ASN A 224 5.88 1.10 0.46
CA ASN A 224 6.74 0.74 1.60
C ASN A 224 8.18 1.26 1.42
N ASN A 225 8.69 1.23 0.19
CA ASN A 225 10.00 1.80 -0.14
C ASN A 225 10.04 3.31 0.06
N ALA A 226 8.97 4.00 -0.31
CA ALA A 226 8.75 5.42 -0.07
C ALA A 226 8.35 5.77 1.38
N LYS A 227 8.49 4.80 2.31
CA LYS A 227 8.15 4.95 3.75
C LYS A 227 6.66 5.17 4.05
N VAL A 228 5.79 4.93 3.07
CA VAL A 228 4.35 4.84 3.28
C VAL A 228 4.02 3.39 3.63
N ARG A 229 3.83 3.11 4.92
CA ARG A 229 3.73 1.73 5.42
C ARG A 229 2.40 1.10 5.03
N ILE A 230 2.45 0.02 4.26
CA ILE A 230 1.29 -0.78 3.85
C ILE A 230 1.45 -2.23 4.34
N SER A 231 0.45 -2.75 5.04
CA SER A 231 0.50 -4.11 5.62
C SER A 231 0.31 -5.20 4.56
N PRO A 232 0.77 -6.45 4.84
CA PRO A 232 0.43 -7.60 3.99
C PRO A 232 -1.08 -7.85 3.88
N ARG A 233 -1.84 -7.61 4.96
CA ARG A 233 -3.31 -7.70 4.93
C ARG A 233 -3.89 -6.71 3.92
N ARG A 234 -3.38 -5.47 3.93
CA ARG A 234 -3.81 -4.44 3.01
C ARG A 234 -3.54 -4.80 1.56
N ALA A 235 -2.39 -5.41 1.26
CA ALA A 235 -2.09 -5.90 -0.10
C ALA A 235 -3.18 -6.85 -0.60
N ARG A 236 -3.64 -7.79 0.25
CA ARG A 236 -4.74 -8.71 -0.07
C ARG A 236 -6.07 -7.98 -0.26
N LEU A 237 -6.40 -7.03 0.60
CA LEU A 237 -7.64 -6.23 0.50
C LEU A 237 -7.65 -5.36 -0.76
N LEU A 238 -6.49 -4.80 -1.14
CA LEU A 238 -6.31 -4.04 -2.37
C LEU A 238 -6.59 -4.93 -3.60
N SER A 239 -6.01 -6.13 -3.68
CA SER A 239 -6.28 -7.04 -4.80
C SER A 239 -7.75 -7.44 -4.90
N ARG A 240 -8.41 -7.69 -3.77
CA ARG A 240 -9.86 -7.98 -3.73
C ARG A 240 -10.68 -6.80 -4.23
N SER A 241 -10.34 -5.59 -3.78
CA SER A 241 -11.05 -4.36 -4.16
C SER A 241 -10.86 -4.04 -5.64
N LEU A 242 -9.65 -4.22 -6.18
CA LEU A 242 -9.35 -4.03 -7.60
C LEU A 242 -10.08 -5.04 -8.49
N LEU A 243 -10.18 -6.31 -8.06
CA LEU A 243 -10.97 -7.32 -8.76
C LEU A 243 -12.45 -6.95 -8.80
N ALA A 244 -13.02 -6.55 -7.66
CA ALA A 244 -14.40 -6.09 -7.61
C ALA A 244 -14.62 -4.85 -8.49
N ALA A 245 -13.72 -3.87 -8.43
CA ALA A 245 -13.81 -2.66 -9.24
C ALA A 245 -13.73 -2.93 -10.75
N SER A 246 -12.86 -3.87 -11.16
CA SER A 246 -12.78 -4.28 -12.58
C SER A 246 -14.06 -4.99 -13.05
N ILE A 247 -14.76 -5.69 -12.16
CA ILE A 247 -16.06 -6.33 -12.47
C ILE A 247 -17.16 -5.28 -12.57
N VAL A 248 -17.22 -4.34 -11.62
CA VAL A 248 -18.21 -3.24 -11.59
C VAL A 248 -18.04 -2.34 -12.82
N ALA A 249 -16.82 -1.92 -13.13
CA ALA A 249 -16.51 -1.09 -14.29
C ALA A 249 -16.63 -1.86 -15.63
N GLY A 250 -16.65 -3.19 -15.60
CA GLY A 250 -16.69 -4.06 -16.77
C GLY A 250 -15.39 -4.11 -17.59
N LYS A 251 -14.35 -3.37 -17.19
CA LYS A 251 -13.05 -3.27 -17.85
C LYS A 251 -11.94 -2.91 -16.85
N THR A 252 -10.70 -3.13 -17.24
CA THR A 252 -9.50 -2.75 -16.49
C THR A 252 -9.06 -1.37 -16.95
N GLU A 253 -9.19 -0.36 -16.08
CA GLU A 253 -8.84 1.03 -16.38
C GLU A 253 -7.90 1.63 -15.35
N GLU A 254 -6.95 2.43 -15.84
CA GLU A 254 -5.93 3.09 -15.02
C GLU A 254 -6.57 3.98 -13.94
N ALA A 255 -7.57 4.77 -14.32
CA ALA A 255 -8.27 5.68 -13.42
C ALA A 255 -8.94 4.93 -12.24
N VAL A 256 -9.59 3.80 -12.51
CA VAL A 256 -10.23 2.95 -11.50
C VAL A 256 -9.16 2.36 -10.56
N PHE A 257 -8.04 1.87 -11.10
CA PHE A 257 -6.95 1.32 -10.29
C PHE A 257 -6.29 2.37 -9.40
N ARG A 258 -6.09 3.57 -9.93
CA ARG A 258 -5.58 4.72 -9.18
C ARG A 258 -6.50 5.05 -8.03
N GLN A 259 -7.78 5.12 -8.31
CA GLN A 259 -8.78 5.49 -7.33
C GLN A 259 -8.91 4.46 -6.21
N VAL A 260 -9.00 3.17 -6.56
CA VAL A 260 -9.03 2.09 -5.57
C VAL A 260 -7.75 2.09 -4.71
N LEU A 261 -6.58 2.37 -5.29
CA LEU A 261 -5.34 2.51 -4.53
C LEU A 261 -5.44 3.66 -3.51
N MET A 262 -5.88 4.85 -3.94
CA MET A 262 -6.07 6.01 -3.06
C MET A 262 -7.05 5.70 -1.92
N CYS A 263 -8.19 5.10 -2.25
CA CYS A 263 -9.20 4.68 -1.28
C CYS A 263 -8.79 3.45 -0.45
N SER A 264 -7.63 2.83 -0.69
CA SER A 264 -7.13 1.73 0.13
C SER A 264 -6.18 2.20 1.23
N LEU A 265 -5.87 3.49 1.31
CA LEU A 265 -4.88 4.03 2.26
C LEU A 265 -5.54 4.44 3.58
N PRO A 266 -5.23 3.76 4.70
CA PRO A 266 -5.86 4.04 6.00
C PRO A 266 -5.28 5.25 6.74
N HIS A 267 -4.20 5.85 6.27
CA HIS A 267 -3.36 6.80 7.02
C HIS A 267 -4.12 8.02 7.56
N GLU A 268 -5.10 8.51 6.81
CA GLU A 268 -5.95 9.62 7.22
C GLU A 268 -6.77 9.33 8.48
N THR A 269 -7.11 8.07 8.75
CA THR A 269 -7.92 7.71 9.92
C THR A 269 -7.20 7.91 11.25
N TRP A 270 -5.88 8.14 11.22
CA TRP A 270 -5.09 8.50 12.40
C TRP A 270 -4.24 9.75 12.19
N GLY A 271 -4.60 10.58 11.20
CA GLY A 271 -3.95 11.87 10.94
C GLY A 271 -2.54 11.77 10.36
N ALA A 272 -2.17 10.65 9.73
CA ALA A 272 -0.90 10.57 9.01
C ALA A 272 -1.08 11.08 7.57
N GLU A 273 -0.27 12.06 7.20
CA GLU A 273 -0.20 12.54 5.82
C GLU A 273 0.56 11.54 4.93
N VAL A 274 0.03 11.33 3.73
CA VAL A 274 0.66 10.51 2.69
C VAL A 274 1.00 11.42 1.52
N SER A 275 2.27 11.41 1.10
CA SER A 275 2.70 12.17 -0.08
C SER A 275 1.93 11.73 -1.32
N ALA A 276 1.22 12.68 -1.94
CA ALA A 276 0.48 12.45 -3.18
C ALA A 276 1.42 12.05 -4.33
N GLU A 277 2.64 12.60 -4.35
CA GLU A 277 3.69 12.27 -5.32
C GLU A 277 4.15 10.82 -5.15
N ALA A 278 4.35 10.36 -3.91
CA ALA A 278 4.73 8.98 -3.63
C ALA A 278 3.65 7.99 -4.09
N VAL A 279 2.37 8.30 -3.84
CA VAL A 279 1.26 7.46 -4.30
C VAL A 279 1.12 7.47 -5.81
N ALA A 280 1.24 8.65 -6.45
CA ALA A 280 1.19 8.77 -7.90
C ALA A 280 2.34 8.01 -8.59
N ALA A 281 3.56 8.10 -8.05
CA ALA A 281 4.72 7.36 -8.56
C ALA A 281 4.55 5.86 -8.38
N ALA A 282 4.08 5.41 -7.20
CA ALA A 282 3.80 4.00 -6.94
C ALA A 282 2.72 3.45 -7.86
N HIS A 283 1.64 4.20 -8.08
CA HIS A 283 0.57 3.85 -9.02
C HIS A 283 1.10 3.70 -10.44
N ARG A 284 1.79 4.72 -10.96
CA ARG A 284 2.29 4.72 -12.35
C ARG A 284 3.20 3.53 -12.61
N ALA A 285 4.19 3.31 -11.77
CA ALA A 285 5.09 2.17 -11.91
C ALA A 285 4.36 0.81 -11.74
N ALA A 286 3.42 0.69 -10.80
CA ALA A 286 2.63 -0.53 -10.67
C ALA A 286 1.76 -0.78 -11.92
N TRP A 287 1.18 0.27 -12.50
CA TRP A 287 0.39 0.18 -13.73
C TRP A 287 1.24 -0.20 -14.94
N ASP A 288 2.42 0.41 -15.07
CA ASP A 288 3.39 0.07 -16.11
C ASP A 288 3.84 -1.40 -16.01
N SER A 289 3.99 -1.93 -14.79
CA SER A 289 4.38 -3.33 -14.58
C SER A 289 3.41 -4.36 -15.16
N VAL A 290 2.14 -3.98 -15.34
CA VAL A 290 1.08 -4.87 -15.84
C VAL A 290 0.66 -4.55 -17.27
N THR A 291 0.79 -3.29 -17.70
CA THR A 291 0.39 -2.85 -19.05
C THR A 291 1.53 -2.91 -20.07
N LEU A 292 2.79 -2.75 -19.65
CA LEU A 292 3.92 -2.84 -20.57
C LEU A 292 4.10 -4.27 -21.07
N THR A 293 4.63 -4.40 -22.29
CA THR A 293 4.92 -5.68 -22.95
C THR A 293 6.35 -5.72 -23.49
N GLY A 294 6.90 -6.92 -23.68
CA GLY A 294 8.22 -7.12 -24.29
C GLY A 294 9.37 -6.47 -23.51
N GLY A 295 10.33 -5.87 -24.24
CA GLY A 295 11.52 -5.21 -23.68
C GLY A 295 11.20 -4.16 -22.62
N ARG A 296 10.17 -3.33 -22.84
CA ARG A 296 9.76 -2.30 -21.88
C ARG A 296 9.30 -2.87 -20.55
N LYS A 297 8.54 -3.98 -20.56
CA LYS A 297 8.13 -4.67 -19.32
C LYS A 297 9.34 -5.19 -18.55
N TRP A 298 10.31 -5.75 -19.28
CA TRP A 298 11.53 -6.27 -18.70
C TRP A 298 12.40 -5.16 -18.08
N VAL A 299 12.63 -4.06 -18.80
CA VAL A 299 13.36 -2.89 -18.27
C VAL A 299 12.68 -2.36 -17.00
N HIS A 300 11.36 -2.21 -17.03
CA HIS A 300 10.60 -1.79 -15.85
C HIS A 300 10.78 -2.75 -14.66
N ALA A 301 10.67 -4.06 -14.88
CA ALA A 301 10.89 -5.07 -13.83
C ALA A 301 12.33 -5.03 -13.28
N PHE A 302 13.32 -4.81 -14.14
CA PHE A 302 14.72 -4.66 -13.74
C PHE A 302 14.91 -3.45 -12.81
N HIS A 303 14.22 -2.34 -13.04
CA HIS A 303 14.32 -1.16 -12.16
C HIS A 303 13.62 -1.34 -10.81
N LEU A 304 12.52 -2.09 -10.75
CA LEU A 304 11.82 -2.40 -9.49
C LEU A 304 12.63 -3.30 -8.55
N GLU A 305 13.45 -4.20 -9.10
CA GLU A 305 14.32 -5.07 -8.31
C GLU A 305 15.36 -4.23 -7.54
N LYS A 306 15.58 -4.50 -6.26
CA LYS A 306 16.51 -3.73 -5.44
C LYS A 306 17.85 -4.43 -5.26
N ASP A 307 17.84 -5.75 -5.13
CA ASP A 307 19.07 -6.47 -4.90
C ASP A 307 19.93 -6.46 -6.18
N LEU A 308 21.17 -5.98 -6.09
CA LEU A 308 22.03 -5.84 -7.27
C LEU A 308 22.31 -7.19 -7.94
N SER A 309 22.36 -8.28 -7.16
CA SER A 309 22.59 -9.62 -7.70
C SER A 309 21.34 -10.19 -8.38
N ALA A 310 20.15 -9.90 -7.85
CA ALA A 310 18.88 -10.21 -8.50
C ALA A 310 18.71 -9.40 -9.80
N LYS A 311 19.05 -8.11 -9.81
CA LYS A 311 19.12 -7.29 -11.04
C LYS A 311 20.04 -7.94 -12.08
N LEU A 312 21.25 -8.34 -11.68
CA LEU A 312 22.18 -9.02 -12.59
C LEU A 312 21.63 -10.36 -13.09
N ALA A 313 20.94 -11.13 -12.24
CA ALA A 313 20.31 -12.38 -12.65
C ALA A 313 19.19 -12.14 -13.68
N LEU A 314 18.40 -11.08 -13.53
CA LEU A 314 17.41 -10.65 -14.54
C LEU A 314 18.09 -10.29 -15.87
N LEU A 315 19.19 -9.56 -15.82
CA LEU A 315 20.00 -9.20 -16.99
C LEU A 315 20.57 -10.44 -17.68
N LEU A 316 21.19 -11.37 -16.95
CA LEU A 316 21.83 -12.53 -17.58
C LEU A 316 20.84 -13.57 -18.11
N ARG A 317 19.67 -13.72 -17.48
CA ARG A 317 18.77 -14.87 -17.75
C ARG A 317 17.52 -14.50 -18.56
N HIS A 318 17.06 -13.26 -18.45
CA HIS A 318 15.76 -12.84 -18.99
C HIS A 318 15.84 -11.58 -19.86
N CYS A 319 17.03 -11.02 -20.08
CA CYS A 319 17.19 -9.88 -20.97
C CYS A 319 16.73 -10.26 -22.39
N PRO A 320 15.78 -9.52 -22.97
CA PRO A 320 15.20 -9.88 -24.26
C PRO A 320 16.16 -9.61 -25.42
N ASP A 321 16.93 -8.53 -25.33
CA ASP A 321 17.84 -8.07 -26.38
C ASP A 321 18.91 -7.11 -25.79
N PRO A 322 20.08 -6.96 -26.46
CA PRO A 322 21.15 -6.08 -25.98
C PRO A 322 20.78 -4.59 -25.85
N ASP A 323 19.80 -4.10 -26.61
CA ASP A 323 19.39 -2.69 -26.55
C ASP A 323 18.62 -2.41 -25.26
N SER A 324 17.65 -3.29 -24.93
CA SER A 324 16.96 -3.29 -23.63
C SER A 324 17.95 -3.41 -22.48
N GLY A 325 18.95 -4.29 -22.60
CA GLY A 325 20.00 -4.47 -21.60
C GLY A 325 20.85 -3.22 -21.40
N THR A 326 21.24 -2.55 -22.48
CA THR A 326 21.96 -1.27 -22.46
C THR A 326 21.16 -0.21 -21.72
N GLN A 327 19.91 -0.01 -22.13
CA GLN A 327 19.00 0.96 -21.51
C GLN A 327 18.84 0.72 -20.01
N ALA A 328 18.67 -0.53 -19.58
CA ALA A 328 18.50 -0.88 -18.18
C ALA A 328 19.76 -0.56 -17.35
N VAL A 329 20.95 -0.81 -17.90
CA VAL A 329 22.22 -0.49 -17.24
C VAL A 329 22.42 1.02 -17.14
N GLU A 330 22.20 1.77 -18.21
CA GLU A 330 22.32 3.23 -18.22
C GLU A 330 21.41 3.87 -17.16
N GLN A 331 20.14 3.47 -17.13
CA GLN A 331 19.17 3.95 -16.16
C GLN A 331 19.51 3.54 -14.72
N LEU A 332 20.13 2.37 -14.51
CA LEU A 332 20.63 1.96 -13.19
C LEU A 332 21.77 2.87 -12.74
N LEU A 333 22.76 3.11 -13.60
CA LEU A 333 23.92 3.92 -13.27
C LEU A 333 23.54 5.38 -13.01
N ALA A 334 22.50 5.89 -13.67
CA ALA A 334 21.98 7.24 -13.46
C ALA A 334 21.06 7.34 -12.22
N GLY A 335 20.31 6.29 -11.88
CA GLY A 335 19.24 6.33 -10.87
C GLY A 335 19.62 5.82 -9.47
N GLU A 336 20.60 4.92 -9.34
CA GLU A 336 21.04 4.41 -8.04
C GLU A 336 21.97 5.40 -7.31
N PRO A 337 22.03 5.38 -5.97
CA PRO A 337 23.06 6.09 -5.22
C PRO A 337 24.46 5.75 -5.72
N LYS A 338 25.37 6.72 -5.67
CA LYS A 338 26.73 6.61 -6.23
C LYS A 338 27.45 5.33 -5.81
N GLU A 339 27.33 4.93 -4.55
CA GLU A 339 27.94 3.70 -4.03
C GLU A 339 27.36 2.42 -4.65
N ARG A 340 26.05 2.40 -4.95
CA ARG A 340 25.37 1.22 -5.49
C ARG A 340 25.58 1.10 -7.00
N ALA A 341 25.54 2.21 -7.72
CA ALA A 341 25.93 2.27 -9.13
C ALA A 341 27.39 1.80 -9.31
N ALA A 342 28.30 2.30 -8.47
CA ALA A 342 29.70 1.88 -8.44
C ALA A 342 29.87 0.40 -8.11
N ALA A 343 29.15 -0.11 -7.11
CA ALA A 343 29.19 -1.52 -6.73
C ALA A 343 28.76 -2.44 -7.88
N PHE A 344 27.65 -2.12 -8.55
CA PHE A 344 27.18 -2.87 -9.70
C PHE A 344 28.20 -2.83 -10.85
N ALA A 345 28.64 -1.63 -11.25
CA ALA A 345 29.61 -1.46 -12.33
C ALA A 345 30.92 -2.22 -12.06
N PHE A 346 31.47 -2.07 -10.85
CA PHE A 346 32.70 -2.75 -10.43
C PHE A 346 32.58 -4.27 -10.50
N ALA A 347 31.45 -4.82 -10.03
CA ALA A 347 31.23 -6.26 -10.01
C ALA A 347 31.09 -6.85 -11.42
N VAL A 348 30.47 -6.12 -12.35
CA VAL A 348 30.06 -6.68 -13.65
C VAL A 348 30.96 -6.33 -14.82
N TYR A 349 31.74 -5.24 -14.72
CA TYR A 349 32.51 -4.68 -15.83
C TYR A 349 33.43 -5.70 -16.52
N ALA A 350 34.16 -6.51 -15.75
CA ALA A 350 35.05 -7.53 -16.32
C ALA A 350 34.29 -8.58 -17.16
N GLY A 351 33.08 -8.95 -16.75
CA GLY A 351 32.21 -9.83 -17.54
C GLY A 351 31.67 -9.14 -18.79
N ALA A 352 31.34 -7.86 -18.68
CA ALA A 352 30.78 -7.07 -19.78
C ALA A 352 31.79 -6.91 -20.92
N VAL A 353 33.05 -6.58 -20.61
CA VAL A 353 34.14 -6.49 -21.59
C VAL A 353 34.41 -7.82 -22.30
N GLN A 354 34.15 -8.95 -21.62
CA GLN A 354 34.28 -10.29 -22.19
C GLN A 354 33.06 -10.74 -23.01
N GLY A 355 32.08 -9.85 -23.25
CA GLY A 355 30.86 -10.16 -23.99
C GLY A 355 29.91 -11.10 -23.25
N ARG A 356 30.03 -11.20 -21.92
CA ARG A 356 29.21 -12.12 -21.10
C ARG A 356 27.93 -11.50 -20.57
N LEU A 357 27.73 -10.21 -20.79
CA LEU A 357 26.48 -9.52 -20.46
C LEU A 357 25.74 -9.20 -21.76
N PRO A 358 24.40 -9.37 -21.80
CA PRO A 358 23.58 -8.98 -22.93
C PRO A 358 23.37 -7.46 -22.93
N VAL A 359 24.45 -6.72 -23.17
CA VAL A 359 24.49 -5.25 -23.26
C VAL A 359 25.31 -4.86 -24.49
N GLY A 360 24.93 -3.76 -25.14
CA GLY A 360 25.63 -3.18 -26.26
C GLY A 360 26.93 -2.48 -25.85
N ALA A 361 27.69 -2.02 -26.85
CA ALA A 361 28.98 -1.35 -26.63
C ALA A 361 28.87 -0.08 -25.77
N GLU A 362 27.77 0.65 -25.88
CA GLU A 362 27.49 1.84 -25.06
C GLU A 362 27.35 1.48 -23.58
N GLY A 363 26.58 0.44 -23.26
CA GLY A 363 26.43 -0.07 -21.89
C GLY A 363 27.75 -0.54 -21.29
N VAL A 364 28.61 -1.22 -22.08
CA VAL A 364 29.96 -1.61 -21.62
C VAL A 364 30.82 -0.39 -21.33
N ASN A 365 30.77 0.62 -22.18
CA ASN A 365 31.52 1.87 -22.00
C ASN A 365 31.10 2.61 -20.73
N ASP A 366 29.80 2.71 -20.47
CA ASP A 366 29.28 3.39 -19.28
C ASP A 366 29.59 2.64 -17.99
N LEU A 367 29.53 1.31 -17.99
CA LEU A 367 30.06 0.49 -16.90
C LEU A 367 31.55 0.75 -16.67
N GLY A 368 32.34 0.89 -17.74
CA GLY A 368 33.76 1.18 -17.69
C GLY A 368 34.08 2.54 -17.08
N LYS A 369 33.32 3.59 -17.44
CA LYS A 369 33.48 4.94 -16.86
C LYS A 369 33.29 4.93 -15.35
N VAL A 370 32.33 4.15 -14.85
CA VAL A 370 32.04 4.06 -13.41
C VAL A 370 33.03 3.13 -12.70
N ALA A 371 33.39 1.99 -13.30
CA ALA A 371 34.28 1.00 -12.70
C ALA A 371 35.76 1.40 -12.73
N GLY A 372 36.20 2.14 -13.75
CA GLY A 372 37.60 2.52 -13.98
C GLY A 372 38.29 3.15 -12.76
N PRO A 373 37.72 4.21 -12.13
CA PRO A 373 38.28 4.82 -10.92
C PRO A 373 38.40 3.88 -9.72
N ILE A 374 37.70 2.74 -9.72
CA ILE A 374 37.73 1.75 -8.64
C ILE A 374 38.87 0.75 -8.87
N LEU A 375 39.21 0.46 -10.13
CA LEU A 375 40.29 -0.46 -10.49
C LEU A 375 41.68 0.12 -10.20
N THR A 376 41.80 1.45 -10.16
CA THR A 376 43.05 2.15 -9.81
C THR A 376 42.70 3.30 -8.88
N VAL A 377 42.96 3.11 -7.58
CA VAL A 377 42.61 4.08 -6.53
C VAL A 377 43.85 4.85 -6.11
N ASP A 378 43.97 6.07 -6.61
CA ASP A 378 44.95 7.05 -6.13
C ASP A 378 44.20 8.22 -5.48
N GLY A 379 44.51 8.52 -4.22
CA GLY A 379 43.82 9.60 -3.50
C GLY A 379 44.34 9.85 -2.09
N THR A 380 43.98 11.00 -1.53
CA THR A 380 44.30 11.39 -0.16
C THR A 380 43.02 11.43 0.68
N VAL A 381 43.02 10.76 1.82
CA VAL A 381 41.90 10.74 2.77
C VAL A 381 42.17 11.75 3.88
N THR A 382 41.27 12.71 4.07
CA THR A 382 41.36 13.73 5.12
C THR A 382 40.20 13.60 6.10
N TRP A 383 40.46 13.70 7.41
CA TRP A 383 39.41 13.76 8.43
C TRP A 383 39.75 14.77 9.52
N GLN A 384 38.74 15.17 10.29
CA GLN A 384 38.89 16.08 11.41
C GLN A 384 38.85 15.31 12.72
N GLU A 385 39.78 15.64 13.62
CA GLU A 385 39.80 15.12 14.98
C GLU A 385 39.04 16.06 15.92
N ARG A 386 38.40 15.52 16.97
CA ARG A 386 37.82 16.34 18.03
C ARG A 386 38.95 16.98 18.85
N LEU A 387 38.73 18.19 19.38
CA LEU A 387 39.72 18.95 20.16
C LEU A 387 40.33 18.17 21.35
N ASN A 388 39.62 17.16 21.86
CA ASN A 388 40.04 16.31 22.99
C ASN A 388 40.60 14.93 22.57
N GLN A 389 40.82 14.70 21.28
CA GLN A 389 41.37 13.45 20.73
C GLN A 389 42.61 13.76 19.89
N LYS A 390 43.54 12.79 19.83
CA LYS A 390 44.76 12.83 18.99
C LYS A 390 44.97 11.45 18.39
N ASP A 391 45.52 11.39 17.18
CA ASP A 391 45.88 10.15 16.47
C ASP A 391 44.68 9.22 16.21
N THR A 392 43.52 9.79 15.94
CA THR A 392 42.31 9.07 15.54
C THR A 392 42.38 8.63 14.08
N GLN A 393 41.64 7.58 13.72
CA GLN A 393 41.50 7.16 12.32
C GLN A 393 40.18 7.65 11.76
N HIS A 394 40.11 7.80 10.43
CA HIS A 394 38.87 8.12 9.74
C HIS A 394 37.74 7.17 10.19
N PRO A 395 36.55 7.67 10.61
CA PRO A 395 35.49 6.84 11.21
C PRO A 395 35.05 5.64 10.36
N GLU A 396 35.02 5.82 9.04
CA GLU A 396 34.66 4.78 8.09
C GLU A 396 35.69 3.65 7.98
N ILE A 397 36.98 3.89 8.27
CA ILE A 397 38.01 2.84 8.25
C ILE A 397 37.66 1.74 9.25
N ALA A 398 37.20 2.11 10.45
CA ALA A 398 36.77 1.14 11.46
C ALA A 398 35.52 0.35 11.02
N ARG A 399 34.58 1.01 10.32
CA ARG A 399 33.39 0.32 9.76
C ARG A 399 33.79 -0.68 8.69
N TYR A 400 34.67 -0.31 7.76
CA TYR A 400 35.10 -1.20 6.68
C TYR A 400 36.02 -2.31 7.19
N ALA A 401 36.90 -2.04 8.15
CA ALA A 401 37.74 -3.06 8.79
C ALA A 401 36.91 -4.18 9.41
N LYS A 402 35.76 -3.88 10.03
CA LYS A 402 34.84 -4.90 10.56
C LYS A 402 34.28 -5.81 9.46
N VAL A 403 33.96 -5.25 8.29
CA VAL A 403 33.50 -6.04 7.13
C VAL A 403 34.63 -6.89 6.57
N LEU A 404 35.82 -6.32 6.42
CA LEU A 404 36.99 -6.98 5.84
C LEU A 404 37.55 -8.10 6.72
N ALA A 405 37.42 -8.01 8.05
CA ALA A 405 38.03 -8.96 9.00
C ALA A 405 37.63 -10.43 8.76
N GLY A 406 36.43 -10.68 8.24
CA GLY A 406 35.94 -12.04 7.94
C GLY A 406 36.25 -12.56 6.54
N LEU A 407 36.80 -11.73 5.65
CA LEU A 407 36.97 -12.06 4.23
C LEU A 407 38.38 -12.62 3.94
N LYS A 408 38.50 -13.47 2.92
CA LYS A 408 39.77 -14.08 2.51
C LYS A 408 39.96 -14.10 0.99
N GLY A 409 41.23 -14.18 0.57
CA GLY A 409 41.63 -14.36 -0.83
C GLY A 409 41.07 -13.29 -1.76
N ALA A 410 40.66 -13.69 -2.97
CA ALA A 410 40.19 -12.77 -4.00
C ALA A 410 38.95 -11.95 -3.60
N ARG A 411 38.14 -12.41 -2.63
CA ARG A 411 36.99 -11.65 -2.12
C ARG A 411 37.44 -10.50 -1.22
N LEU A 412 38.42 -10.75 -0.35
CA LEU A 412 39.03 -9.72 0.50
C LEU A 412 39.66 -8.61 -0.35
N GLU A 413 40.44 -8.97 -1.37
CA GLU A 413 41.10 -7.97 -2.23
C GLU A 413 40.09 -7.09 -2.97
N ARG A 414 39.01 -7.68 -3.53
CA ARG A 414 37.93 -6.90 -4.16
C ARG A 414 37.24 -5.95 -3.17
N ALA A 415 36.87 -6.46 -2.00
CA ALA A 415 36.20 -5.65 -0.98
C ALA A 415 37.11 -4.51 -0.50
N ARG A 416 38.41 -4.78 -0.29
CA ARG A 416 39.41 -3.77 0.08
C ARG A 416 39.54 -2.70 -0.99
N GLN A 417 39.64 -3.11 -2.26
CA GLN A 417 39.72 -2.19 -3.39
C GLN A 417 38.51 -1.24 -3.44
N PHE A 418 37.30 -1.81 -3.35
CA PHE A 418 36.05 -1.05 -3.39
C PHE A 418 35.94 -0.07 -2.22
N PHE A 419 36.25 -0.51 -0.99
CA PHE A 419 36.17 0.37 0.18
C PHE A 419 37.26 1.44 0.21
N ASN A 420 38.45 1.18 -0.34
CA ASN A 420 39.47 2.21 -0.51
C ASN A 420 38.99 3.30 -1.49
N TRP A 421 38.32 2.92 -2.57
CA TRP A 421 37.68 3.88 -3.47
C TRP A 421 36.57 4.68 -2.78
N CYS A 422 35.74 4.05 -1.94
CA CYS A 422 34.72 4.75 -1.14
C CYS A 422 35.36 5.84 -0.27
N LEU A 423 36.46 5.53 0.42
CA LEU A 423 37.21 6.50 1.22
C LEU A 423 37.77 7.65 0.37
N ALA A 424 38.47 7.33 -0.71
CA ALA A 424 39.11 8.33 -1.58
C ALA A 424 38.09 9.24 -2.29
N SER A 425 36.91 8.73 -2.60
CA SER A 425 35.86 9.47 -3.30
C SER A 425 34.82 10.13 -2.39
N ALA A 426 35.06 10.10 -1.06
CA ALA A 426 34.13 10.55 -0.03
C ALA A 426 32.71 9.95 -0.16
N THR A 427 32.62 8.74 -0.70
CA THR A 427 31.37 8.02 -0.91
C THR A 427 31.15 7.08 0.29
N VAL A 428 30.08 7.28 1.05
CA VAL A 428 29.83 6.53 2.30
C VAL A 428 28.65 5.58 2.12
N PRO A 429 28.87 4.25 2.02
CA PRO A 429 27.77 3.30 1.96
C PRO A 429 26.96 3.29 3.25
N ARG A 430 25.63 3.28 3.10
CA ARG A 430 24.70 3.18 4.25
C ARG A 430 24.95 1.90 5.07
N ASP A 431 25.02 0.75 4.39
CA ASP A 431 25.36 -0.55 4.97
C ASP A 431 26.50 -1.21 4.16
N PRO A 432 27.77 -1.03 4.60
CA PRO A 432 28.92 -1.62 3.92
C PRO A 432 28.89 -3.15 3.88
N ALA A 433 28.32 -3.81 4.90
CA ALA A 433 28.29 -5.28 4.96
C ALA A 433 27.23 -5.87 4.02
N ALA A 434 26.08 -5.21 3.87
CA ALA A 434 25.10 -5.59 2.85
C ALA A 434 25.65 -5.37 1.43
N LEU A 435 26.26 -4.21 1.17
CA LEU A 435 26.78 -3.87 -0.15
C LEU A 435 27.91 -4.82 -0.60
N GLU A 436 28.80 -5.21 0.32
CA GLU A 436 29.85 -6.20 0.03
C GLU A 436 29.26 -7.56 -0.37
N ARG A 437 28.21 -8.02 0.33
CA ARG A 437 27.52 -9.28 0.00
C ARG A 437 26.88 -9.22 -1.39
N GLU A 438 26.27 -8.10 -1.74
CA GLU A 438 25.70 -7.88 -3.07
C GLU A 438 26.77 -7.90 -4.18
N ILE A 439 27.93 -7.26 -3.94
CA ILE A 439 29.08 -7.31 -4.87
C ILE A 439 29.56 -8.75 -5.07
N GLU A 440 29.76 -9.50 -3.99
CA GLU A 440 30.23 -10.89 -4.09
C GLU A 440 29.21 -11.79 -4.79
N ALA A 441 27.92 -11.59 -4.53
CA ALA A 441 26.86 -12.32 -5.21
C ALA A 441 26.86 -12.04 -6.72
N CYS A 442 27.03 -10.77 -7.13
CA CYS A 442 27.17 -10.41 -8.54
C CYS A 442 28.38 -11.08 -9.20
N VAL A 443 29.55 -11.03 -8.56
CA VAL A 443 30.78 -11.67 -9.08
C VAL A 443 30.62 -13.18 -9.19
N SER A 444 29.95 -13.80 -8.22
CA SER A 444 29.67 -15.24 -8.22
C SER A 444 28.76 -15.63 -9.38
N LEU A 445 27.69 -14.85 -9.64
CA LEU A 445 26.79 -15.07 -10.77
C LEU A 445 27.51 -14.99 -12.12
N ILE A 446 28.43 -14.03 -12.29
CA ILE A 446 29.23 -13.93 -13.53
C ILE A 446 30.17 -15.11 -13.69
N ARG A 447 30.79 -15.59 -12.60
CA ARG A 447 31.65 -16.79 -12.65
C ARG A 447 30.84 -18.03 -12.99
N GLU A 448 29.62 -18.17 -12.48
CA GLU A 448 28.73 -19.28 -12.82
C GLU A 448 28.30 -19.21 -14.28
N ALA A 449 27.95 -18.03 -14.77
CA ALA A 449 27.62 -17.82 -16.18
C ALA A 449 28.81 -18.12 -17.10
N ALA A 450 30.04 -17.85 -16.68
CA ALA A 450 31.26 -18.14 -17.43
C ALA A 450 31.64 -19.63 -17.52
N LYS A 451 31.05 -20.49 -16.68
CA LYS A 451 31.27 -21.94 -16.70
C LYS A 451 30.26 -22.69 -17.57
N ARG A 452 29.18 -22.02 -17.96
CA ARG A 452 28.19 -22.51 -18.92
C ARG A 452 28.60 -22.07 -20.31
#